data_AF-A0AAD7HWT9-F1
#
_entry.id   AF-A0AAD7HWT9-F1
#
_cell.length_a   1.000
_cell.length_b   1.000
_cell.length_c   1.000
_cell.angle_alpha   90.00
_cell.angle_beta   90.00
_cell.angle_gamma   90.00
#
_symmetry.space_group_name_H-M   'P 1'
#
loop_
_entity.id
_entity.type
_entity.pdbx_description
1 polymer ?
#
loop_
_entity_poly.entity_id
_entity_poly.type
_entity_poly.pdbx_seq_one_letter_code
_entity_poly.pdbx_strand_id
1 'polypeptide(L)'
;RSSPVHLFHVKAHSGNHHNDAADAAAKQGAAMDLASEDYVSCRAPAPPPCVDIATGIQKVVCNIPESPAQQAPIPSQTPEVHSSGRTHRGRAQHCATLRANRKRLTDASSNSAAFWKVYWSLADPKPRAPAVSLSDLASCFQSQMNAPDPPPRI
;
A
#
# COMPACT_ATOMS: atom_id res chain seq x y z
N ARG A 1 22.75 -0.67 -11.37
CA ARG A 1 22.59 -2.11 -11.65
C ARG A 1 21.25 -2.54 -11.09
N SER A 2 20.27 -2.91 -11.91
CA SER A 2 19.00 -3.47 -11.46
C SER A 2 18.97 -4.96 -11.80
N SER A 3 18.74 -5.82 -10.81
CA SER A 3 18.48 -7.23 -11.07
C SER A 3 16.98 -7.41 -11.32
N PRO A 4 16.56 -8.20 -12.32
CA PRO A 4 15.15 -8.47 -12.53
C PRO A 4 14.58 -9.24 -11.34
N VAL A 5 13.46 -8.76 -10.79
CA VAL A 5 12.73 -9.40 -9.69
C VAL A 5 11.49 -10.04 -10.28
N HIS A 6 11.33 -11.34 -10.06
CA HIS A 6 10.14 -12.09 -10.45
C HIS A 6 9.30 -12.38 -9.19
N LEU A 7 8.04 -11.98 -9.21
CA LEU A 7 7.09 -12.20 -8.12
C LEU A 7 6.13 -13.31 -8.50
N PHE A 8 6.05 -14.34 -7.65
CA PHE A 8 5.15 -15.47 -7.84
C PHE A 8 4.16 -15.53 -6.69
N HIS A 9 2.88 -15.71 -7.01
CA HIS A 9 1.86 -15.98 -6.02
C HIS A 9 1.75 -17.50 -5.82
N VAL A 10 1.94 -17.96 -4.58
CA VAL A 10 1.87 -19.37 -4.21
C VAL A 10 0.65 -19.58 -3.32
N LYS A 11 -0.13 -20.63 -3.61
CA LYS A 11 -1.26 -21.02 -2.76
C LYS A 11 -0.73 -21.61 -1.46
N ALA A 12 -1.26 -21.18 -0.33
CA ALA A 12 -0.92 -21.74 0.98
C ALA A 12 -1.15 -23.27 1.02
N HIS A 13 -0.26 -23.99 1.70
CA HIS A 13 -0.34 -25.45 1.91
C HIS A 13 -0.45 -26.28 0.61
N SER A 14 0.18 -25.80 -0.46
CA SER A 14 0.26 -26.52 -1.74
C SER A 14 1.45 -27.49 -1.84
N GLY A 15 2.06 -27.84 -0.70
CA GLY A 15 3.25 -28.70 -0.64
C GLY A 15 4.56 -27.96 -0.95
N ASN A 16 4.55 -26.63 -0.99
CA ASN A 16 5.78 -25.85 -1.11
C ASN A 16 6.43 -25.67 0.27
N HIS A 17 7.37 -26.56 0.60
CA HIS A 17 8.07 -26.56 1.88
C HIS A 17 8.73 -25.23 2.25
N HIS A 18 9.19 -24.43 1.26
CA HIS A 18 9.79 -23.12 1.54
C HIS A 18 8.74 -22.11 2.00
N ASN A 19 7.57 -22.12 1.37
CA ASN A 19 6.47 -21.26 1.79
C ASN A 19 5.95 -21.68 3.17
N ASP A 20 5.84 -22.98 3.42
CA ASP A 20 5.40 -23.50 4.72
C ASP A 20 6.42 -23.19 5.84
N ALA A 21 7.73 -23.27 5.54
CA ALA A 21 8.79 -22.87 6.47
C ALA A 21 8.78 -21.36 6.76
N ALA A 22 8.56 -20.53 5.73
CA ALA A 22 8.43 -19.08 5.89
C ALA A 22 7.21 -18.71 6.75
N ASP A 23 6.06 -19.37 6.53
CA ASP A 23 4.86 -19.20 7.33
C ASP A 23 5.06 -19.64 8.79
N ALA A 24 5.75 -20.76 9.03
CA ALA A 24 6.10 -21.21 10.37
C ALA A 24 7.00 -20.21 11.11
N ALA A 25 8.02 -19.66 10.44
CA ALA A 25 8.89 -18.63 11.02
C ALA A 25 8.11 -17.34 11.34
N ALA A 26 7.21 -16.92 10.45
CA ALA A 26 6.35 -15.76 10.69
C ALA A 26 5.42 -15.96 11.89
N LYS A 27 4.82 -17.14 12.04
CA LYS A 27 3.99 -17.51 13.21
C LYS A 27 4.80 -17.51 14.50
N GLN A 28 6.02 -18.03 14.47
CA GLN A 28 6.91 -17.99 15.63
C GLN A 28 7.22 -16.54 16.03
N GLY A 29 7.58 -15.68 15.08
CA GLY A 29 7.83 -14.27 15.34
C GLY A 29 6.60 -13.52 15.88
N ALA A 30 5.40 -13.85 15.42
CA ALA A 30 4.15 -13.28 15.92
C ALA A 30 3.81 -13.73 17.35
N ALA A 31 4.27 -14.91 17.77
CA ALA A 31 4.06 -15.45 19.11
C ALA A 31 5.16 -15.05 20.10
N MET A 32 6.24 -14.40 19.62
CA MET A 32 7.24 -13.84 20.52
C MET A 32 6.64 -12.62 21.20
N ASP A 33 6.49 -12.73 22.52
CA ASP A 33 6.23 -11.57 23.37
C ASP A 33 7.48 -10.69 23.24
N LEU A 34 7.37 -9.67 22.39
CA LEU A 34 8.31 -8.55 22.39
C LEU A 34 8.07 -7.86 23.72
N ALA A 35 8.72 -8.37 24.79
CA ALA A 35 9.01 -7.57 25.96
C ALA A 35 9.40 -6.21 25.42
N SER A 36 8.66 -5.17 25.82
CA SER A 36 8.79 -3.81 25.31
C SER A 36 10.22 -3.34 25.47
N GLU A 37 11.09 -3.73 24.54
CA GLU A 37 12.41 -3.16 24.35
C GLU A 37 12.11 -1.70 24.10
N ASP A 38 12.52 -0.86 25.06
CA ASP A 38 12.33 0.58 24.99
C ASP A 38 12.64 1.03 23.58
N TYR A 39 11.69 1.70 22.93
CA TYR A 39 11.85 2.17 21.58
C TYR A 39 13.15 2.97 21.48
N VAL A 40 14.21 2.33 20.97
CA VAL A 40 15.47 3.00 20.71
C VAL A 40 15.23 3.79 19.44
N SER A 41 14.93 5.07 19.61
CA SER A 41 14.84 6.02 18.49
C SER A 41 16.18 6.04 17.77
N CYS A 42 16.29 5.24 16.71
CA CYS A 42 17.44 5.26 15.83
C CYS A 42 17.46 6.63 15.17
N ARG A 43 18.30 7.53 15.69
CA ARG A 43 18.56 8.83 15.05
C ARG A 43 19.02 8.53 13.63
N ALA A 44 18.29 9.06 12.64
CA ALA A 44 18.68 8.92 11.25
C ALA A 44 20.15 9.38 11.09
N PRO A 45 20.99 8.62 10.38
CA PRO A 45 22.37 9.02 10.13
C PRO A 45 22.36 10.40 9.46
N ALA A 46 23.37 11.22 9.78
CA ALA A 46 23.51 12.52 9.14
C ALA A 46 23.55 12.32 7.61
N PRO A 47 22.85 13.16 6.82
CA PRO A 47 22.96 13.09 5.39
C PRO A 47 24.43 13.22 4.99
N PRO A 48 24.89 12.50 3.95
CA PRO A 48 26.25 12.65 3.46
C PRO A 48 26.49 14.14 3.13
N PRO A 49 27.71 14.67 3.36
CA PRO A 49 28.02 16.05 3.05
C PRO A 49 27.66 16.33 1.59
N CYS A 50 26.88 17.39 1.38
CA CYS A 50 26.58 17.88 0.04
C CYS A 50 27.90 18.37 -0.56
N VAL A 51 28.55 17.52 -1.35
CA VAL A 51 29.63 17.96 -2.23
C VAL A 51 28.97 18.88 -3.24
N ASP A 52 29.29 20.17 -3.17
CA ASP A 52 28.96 21.12 -4.22
C ASP A 52 29.50 20.52 -5.51
N ILE A 53 28.56 20.09 -6.36
CA ILE A 53 28.85 19.56 -7.67
C ILE A 53 29.39 20.75 -8.46
N ALA A 54 30.71 20.94 -8.39
CA ALA A 54 31.43 21.83 -9.27
C ALA A 54 31.04 21.45 -10.70
N THR A 55 30.59 22.47 -11.43
CA THR A 55 30.22 22.47 -12.84
C THR A 55 31.16 21.61 -13.68
N GLY A 56 30.79 20.34 -13.88
CA GLY A 56 31.63 19.38 -14.59
C GLY A 56 31.11 17.95 -14.64
N ILE A 57 29.90 17.65 -14.16
CA ILE A 57 29.30 16.33 -14.37
C ILE A 57 29.01 16.17 -15.86
N GLN A 58 29.88 15.42 -16.55
CA GLN A 58 29.56 14.87 -17.85
C GLN A 58 28.25 14.09 -17.73
N LYS A 59 27.24 14.58 -18.44
CA LYS A 59 25.94 13.91 -18.56
C LYS A 59 26.19 12.59 -19.29
N VAL A 60 26.32 11.50 -18.55
CA VAL A 60 26.43 10.16 -19.13
C VAL A 60 25.06 9.80 -19.72
N VAL A 61 24.94 9.92 -21.03
CA VAL A 61 23.77 9.47 -21.78
C VAL A 61 23.95 7.99 -22.06
N CYS A 62 23.23 7.14 -21.33
CA CYS A 62 23.18 5.72 -21.62
C CYS A 62 22.12 5.49 -22.72
N ASN A 63 22.55 5.43 -23.98
CA ASN A 63 21.73 4.86 -25.04
C ASN A 63 21.64 3.35 -24.79
N ILE A 64 20.49 2.87 -24.33
CA ILE A 64 20.21 1.43 -24.26
C ILE A 64 20.09 0.96 -25.72
N PRO A 65 20.93 0.04 -26.20
CA PRO A 65 20.73 -0.53 -27.52
C PRO A 65 19.38 -1.25 -27.52
N GLU A 66 18.51 -0.81 -28.42
CA GLU A 66 17.20 -1.40 -28.64
C GLU A 66 17.44 -2.86 -29.06
N SER A 67 17.15 -3.79 -28.15
CA SER A 67 17.29 -5.21 -28.43
C SER A 67 16.33 -5.54 -29.58
N PRO A 68 16.79 -6.16 -30.69
CA PRO A 68 15.89 -6.51 -31.79
C PRO A 68 14.79 -7.39 -31.21
N ALA A 69 13.56 -6.90 -31.31
CA ALA A 69 12.38 -7.57 -30.80
C ALA A 69 12.33 -8.98 -31.41
N GLN A 70 12.73 -9.99 -30.63
CA GLN A 70 12.44 -11.38 -30.93
C GLN A 70 10.93 -11.55 -30.78
N GLN A 71 10.20 -11.25 -31.84
CA GLN A 71 8.81 -11.67 -32.03
C GLN A 71 8.79 -13.18 -32.26
N ALA A 72 9.02 -13.95 -31.19
CA ALA A 72 8.50 -15.30 -31.13
C ALA A 72 7.05 -15.19 -30.65
N PRO A 73 6.05 -15.63 -31.43
CA PRO A 73 4.69 -15.73 -30.94
C PRO A 73 4.66 -16.81 -29.86
N ILE A 74 4.77 -16.41 -28.60
CA ILE A 74 4.44 -17.28 -27.48
C ILE A 74 2.92 -17.50 -27.59
N PRO A 75 2.43 -18.73 -27.80
CA PRO A 75 1.00 -18.98 -27.71
C PRO A 75 0.57 -18.68 -26.29
N SER A 76 -0.05 -17.51 -26.12
CA SER A 76 -0.73 -17.13 -24.90
C SER A 76 -1.90 -18.08 -24.72
N GLN A 77 -1.66 -19.21 -24.04
CA GLN A 77 -2.72 -19.97 -23.40
C GLN A 77 -3.21 -19.14 -22.22
N THR A 78 -3.89 -18.05 -22.51
CA THR A 78 -4.78 -17.41 -21.55
C THR A 78 -5.81 -18.47 -21.20
N PRO A 79 -5.86 -18.95 -19.95
CA PRO A 79 -6.94 -19.84 -19.55
C PRO A 79 -8.25 -19.13 -19.88
N GLU A 80 -9.17 -19.82 -20.57
CA GLU A 80 -10.53 -19.34 -20.73
C GLU A 80 -11.06 -19.04 -19.34
N VAL A 81 -11.09 -17.75 -19.00
CA VAL A 81 -11.77 -17.28 -17.82
C VAL A 81 -13.23 -17.50 -18.14
N HIS A 82 -13.77 -18.63 -17.67
CA HIS A 82 -15.20 -18.83 -17.57
C HIS A 82 -15.74 -17.62 -16.80
N SER A 83 -16.25 -16.66 -17.56
CA SER A 83 -16.83 -15.43 -17.06
C SER A 83 -18.17 -15.81 -16.46
N SER A 84 -18.12 -16.37 -15.25
CA SER A 84 -19.28 -16.64 -14.41
C SER A 84 -19.89 -15.30 -14.01
N GLY A 85 -20.65 -14.68 -14.93
CA GLY A 85 -21.85 -13.85 -14.77
C GLY A 85 -21.92 -12.73 -13.72
N ARG A 86 -20.89 -12.50 -12.91
CA ARG A 86 -20.85 -11.47 -11.88
C ARG A 86 -19.78 -10.48 -12.25
N THR A 87 -20.13 -9.57 -13.15
CA THR A 87 -19.41 -8.32 -13.31
C THR A 87 -19.31 -7.68 -11.92
N HIS A 88 -18.08 -7.62 -11.40
CA HIS A 88 -17.79 -6.95 -10.14
C HIS A 88 -18.18 -5.47 -10.27
N ARG A 89 -19.43 -5.11 -9.90
CA ARG A 89 -19.97 -3.75 -10.02
C ARG A 89 -19.03 -2.69 -9.45
N GLY A 90 -18.32 -3.03 -8.36
CA GLY A 90 -17.35 -2.15 -7.72
C GLY A 90 -16.16 -1.77 -8.61
N ARG A 91 -15.63 -2.68 -9.45
CA ARG A 91 -14.48 -2.35 -10.33
C ARG A 91 -14.88 -1.38 -11.43
N ALA A 92 -16.03 -1.61 -12.07
CA ALA A 92 -16.53 -0.71 -13.11
C ALA A 92 -16.84 0.69 -12.55
N GLN A 93 -17.48 0.75 -11.38
CA GLN A 93 -17.77 2.00 -10.69
C GLN A 93 -16.48 2.73 -10.28
N HIS A 94 -15.51 2.03 -9.70
CA HIS A 94 -14.21 2.59 -9.34
C HIS A 94 -13.48 3.19 -10.56
N CYS A 95 -13.40 2.44 -11.66
CA CYS A 95 -12.80 2.94 -12.90
C CYS A 95 -13.54 4.16 -13.46
N ALA A 96 -14.89 4.18 -13.40
CA ALA A 96 -15.69 5.33 -13.81
C ALA A 96 -15.39 6.57 -12.94
N THR A 97 -15.30 6.40 -11.61
CA THR A 97 -14.93 7.47 -10.68
C THR A 97 -13.52 8.01 -10.97
N LEU A 98 -12.53 7.15 -11.18
CA LEU A 98 -11.17 7.58 -11.51
C LEU A 98 -11.12 8.37 -12.83
N ARG A 99 -11.83 7.92 -13.87
CA ARG A 99 -11.91 8.65 -15.15
C ARG A 99 -12.58 10.01 -14.97
N ALA A 100 -13.67 10.09 -14.21
CA ALA A 100 -14.34 11.35 -13.92
C ALA A 100 -13.43 12.33 -13.17
N ASN A 101 -12.70 11.84 -12.16
CA ASN A 101 -11.74 12.65 -11.39
C ASN A 101 -10.59 13.16 -12.25
N ARG A 102 -10.01 12.28 -13.09
CA ARG A 102 -8.96 12.67 -14.04
C ARG A 102 -9.45 13.76 -15.00
N LYS A 103 -10.66 13.62 -15.54
CA LYS A 103 -11.27 14.62 -16.41
C LYS A 103 -11.40 15.97 -15.69
N ARG A 104 -11.94 15.98 -14.47
CA ARG A 104 -12.08 17.21 -13.66
C ARG A 104 -10.74 17.93 -13.42
N LEU A 105 -9.67 17.18 -13.13
CA LEU A 105 -8.33 17.76 -12.96
C LEU A 105 -7.77 18.33 -14.26
N THR A 106 -8.02 17.64 -15.38
CA THR A 106 -7.59 18.10 -16.72
C THR A 106 -8.34 19.35 -17.14
N ASP A 107 -9.67 19.39 -16.94
CA ASP A 107 -10.50 20.54 -17.29
C ASP A 107 -10.15 21.77 -16.43
N ALA A 108 -9.72 21.57 -15.18
CA ALA A 108 -9.31 22.64 -14.27
C ALA A 108 -7.84 23.06 -14.42
N SER A 109 -7.02 22.37 -15.23
CA SER A 109 -5.57 22.58 -15.26
C SER A 109 -5.16 23.94 -15.83
N SER A 110 -6.02 24.59 -16.59
CA SER A 110 -5.78 25.93 -17.15
C SER A 110 -5.88 27.05 -16.10
N ASN A 111 -6.49 26.79 -14.94
CA ASN A 111 -6.64 27.75 -13.86
C ASN A 111 -6.11 27.15 -12.55
N SER A 112 -4.98 27.68 -12.07
CA SER A 112 -4.30 27.19 -10.86
C SER A 112 -5.23 27.12 -9.64
N ALA A 113 -6.06 28.14 -9.41
CA ALA A 113 -6.99 28.16 -8.27
C ALA A 113 -8.08 27.08 -8.40
N ALA A 114 -8.62 26.88 -9.61
CA ALA A 114 -9.62 25.85 -9.87
C ALA A 114 -9.02 24.44 -9.73
N PHE A 115 -7.79 24.23 -10.23
CA PHE A 115 -7.06 22.98 -10.10
C PHE A 115 -6.89 22.59 -8.64
N TRP A 116 -6.34 23.48 -7.81
CA TRP A 116 -6.12 23.20 -6.40
C TRP A 116 -7.42 22.92 -5.65
N LYS A 117 -8.51 23.65 -5.95
CA LYS A 117 -9.83 23.39 -5.36
C LYS A 117 -10.33 21.97 -5.68
N VAL A 118 -10.17 21.52 -6.93
CA VAL A 118 -10.54 20.15 -7.33
C VAL A 118 -9.63 19.13 -6.65
N TYR A 119 -8.31 19.36 -6.65
CA TYR A 119 -7.33 18.48 -6.02
C TYR A 119 -7.63 18.28 -4.53
N TRP A 120 -7.81 19.36 -3.77
CA TRP A 120 -8.14 19.28 -2.35
C TRP A 120 -9.46 18.56 -2.10
N SER A 121 -10.48 18.76 -2.94
CA SER A 121 -11.74 18.02 -2.81
C SER A 121 -11.61 16.50 -3.00
N LEU A 122 -10.53 16.05 -3.64
CA LEU A 122 -10.21 14.63 -3.87
C LEU A 122 -9.24 14.07 -2.83
N ALA A 123 -8.26 14.89 -2.42
CA ALA A 123 -7.21 14.52 -1.49
C ALA A 123 -7.65 14.59 -0.03
N ASP A 124 -8.55 15.52 0.31
CA ASP A 124 -9.10 15.63 1.65
C ASP A 124 -10.11 14.50 1.87
N PRO A 125 -9.81 13.51 2.73
CA PRO A 125 -10.78 12.48 3.06
C PRO A 125 -11.91 13.19 3.81
N LYS A 126 -13.00 13.51 3.09
CA LYS A 126 -14.19 14.12 3.70
C LYS A 126 -14.47 13.38 5.01
N PRO A 127 -14.50 14.08 6.16
CA PRO A 127 -14.72 13.43 7.44
C PRO A 127 -16.04 12.67 7.32
N ARG A 128 -15.94 11.34 7.30
CA ARG A 128 -17.12 10.48 7.34
C ARG A 128 -17.56 10.52 8.78
N ALA A 129 -18.78 11.00 9.02
CA ALA A 129 -19.42 10.78 10.31
C ALA A 129 -19.33 9.27 10.60
N PRO A 130 -18.79 8.87 11.76
CA PRO A 130 -18.70 7.46 12.10
C PRO A 130 -20.11 6.87 12.03
N ALA A 131 -20.23 5.67 11.46
CA ALA A 131 -21.52 4.98 11.34
C ALA A 131 -22.11 4.57 12.70
N VAL A 132 -21.30 4.67 13.76
CA VAL A 132 -21.58 4.23 15.11
C VAL A 132 -21.43 5.43 16.03
N SER A 133 -22.38 5.61 16.94
CA SER A 133 -22.31 6.72 17.90
C SER A 133 -21.20 6.47 18.94
N LEU A 134 -20.70 7.54 19.54
CA LEU A 134 -19.69 7.43 20.60
C LEU A 134 -20.24 6.65 21.81
N SER A 135 -21.54 6.74 22.09
CA SER A 135 -22.22 5.97 23.13
C SER A 135 -22.22 4.47 22.86
N ASP A 136 -22.43 4.04 21.61
CA ASP A 136 -22.43 2.62 21.25
C ASP A 136 -21.03 2.02 21.40
N LEU A 137 -20.00 2.78 21.00
CA LEU A 137 -18.60 2.40 21.21
C LEU A 137 -18.29 2.31 22.71
N ALA A 138 -18.68 3.31 23.50
CA ALA A 138 -18.44 3.33 24.94
C ALA A 138 -19.09 2.12 25.63
N SER A 139 -20.32 1.76 25.26
CA SER A 139 -21.01 0.58 25.80
C SER A 139 -20.25 -0.71 25.47
N CYS A 140 -19.78 -0.86 24.23
CA CYS A 140 -19.01 -2.02 23.81
C CYS A 140 -17.69 -2.14 24.60
N PHE A 141 -16.95 -1.03 24.73
CA PHE A 141 -15.68 -0.99 25.47
C PHE A 141 -15.86 -1.21 26.98
N GLN A 142 -16.90 -0.65 27.58
CA GLN A 142 -17.14 -0.76 29.02
C GLN A 142 -17.40 -2.21 29.46
N SER A 143 -17.97 -3.04 28.58
CA SER A 143 -18.12 -4.48 28.82
C SER A 143 -16.80 -5.27 28.79
N GLN A 144 -15.77 -4.72 28.15
CA GLN A 144 -14.46 -5.35 27.99
C GLN A 144 -13.42 -4.83 29.00
N MET A 145 -13.72 -3.74 29.70
CA MET A 145 -12.83 -3.23 30.74
C MET A 145 -12.93 -4.10 31.99
N ASN A 146 -11.77 -4.39 32.60
CA ASN A 146 -11.72 -5.03 33.90
C ASN A 146 -12.46 -4.15 34.92
N ALA A 147 -13.26 -4.79 35.78
CA ALA A 147 -13.88 -4.08 36.89
C ALA A 147 -12.79 -3.46 37.78
N PRO A 148 -12.99 -2.23 38.30
CA PRO A 148 -12.05 -1.64 39.23
C PRO A 148 -11.92 -2.52 40.47
N ASP A 149 -10.69 -2.69 40.97
CA ASP A 149 -10.46 -3.41 42.21
C ASP A 149 -11.19 -2.73 43.37
N PRO A 150 -11.78 -3.51 44.29
CA PRO A 150 -12.44 -2.94 45.46
C PRO A 150 -11.42 -2.16 46.32
N PRO A 151 -11.81 -1.02 46.91
CA PRO A 151 -10.92 -0.25 47.75
C PRO A 151 -10.46 -1.08 48.96
N PRO A 152 -9.21 -0.88 49.44
CA PRO A 152 -8.71 -1.59 50.61
C PRO A 152 -9.56 -1.27 51.84
N ARG A 153 -9.91 -2.31 52.61
CA ARG A 153 -10.63 -2.14 53.89
C ARG A 153 -9.69 -1.54 54.93
N ILE A 154 -10.09 -0.41 55.53
CA ILE A 154 -9.42 0.26 56.65
C ILE A 154 -9.85 -0.41 57.96
#